data_AF-A0A7J7GHV2-F1
#
_entry.id   AF-A0A7J7GHV2-F1
#
_cell.length_a   1.000
_cell.length_b   1.000
_cell.length_c   1.000
_cell.angle_alpha   90.00
_cell.angle_beta   90.00
_cell.angle_gamma   90.00
#
_symmetry.space_group_name_H-M   'P 1'
#
loop_
_entity.id
_entity.type
_entity.pdbx_description
1 polymer ?
#
loop_
_entity_poly.entity_id
_entity_poly.type
_entity_poly.pdbx_seq_one_letter_code
_entity_poly.pdbx_strand_id
1 'polypeptide(L)'
;MMHHPIGVPACFSSGERSDNDSVPVMRIGQNLLMSVYHIKIGSQCQAITVTWYKNFLLHGLSVSVDHYCCKVELKPWFFWRKEGSKRFVVNGKSVDVVWDLKAAKFDGETEPQSNYYVAILCDQEVVLLLGDLKKECIQEDGL
;
A
#
# COMPACT_ATOMS: atom_id res chain seq x y z
N MET A 1 -29.57 1.16 -42.78
CA MET A 1 -28.40 0.79 -41.97
C MET A 1 -27.86 2.06 -41.33
N MET A 2 -27.97 2.22 -40.02
CA MET A 2 -27.35 3.33 -39.29
C MET A 2 -26.54 2.74 -38.15
N HIS A 3 -25.23 2.79 -38.30
CA HIS A 3 -24.27 2.49 -37.24
C HIS A 3 -24.15 3.71 -36.33
N HIS A 4 -24.37 3.54 -35.02
CA HIS A 4 -23.96 4.52 -34.01
C HIS A 4 -22.66 4.03 -33.35
N PRO A 5 -21.55 4.77 -33.43
CA PRO A 5 -20.39 4.50 -32.59
C PRO A 5 -20.64 5.02 -31.17
N ILE A 6 -20.37 4.17 -30.18
CA ILE A 6 -20.43 4.47 -28.74
C ILE A 6 -19.29 5.44 -28.40
N GLY A 7 -19.65 6.67 -27.99
CA GLY A 7 -18.72 7.69 -27.54
C GLY A 7 -18.21 7.40 -26.12
N VAL A 8 -16.89 7.44 -25.96
CA VAL A 8 -16.14 7.35 -24.70
C VAL A 8 -16.43 8.58 -23.82
N PRO A 9 -16.59 8.46 -22.48
CA PRO A 9 -16.77 9.62 -21.63
C PRO A 9 -15.41 10.31 -21.40
N ALA A 10 -15.33 11.59 -21.77
CA ALA A 10 -14.21 12.46 -21.44
C ALA A 10 -14.46 13.13 -20.08
N CYS A 11 -13.63 12.84 -19.08
CA CYS A 11 -13.64 13.54 -17.80
C CYS A 11 -12.32 14.31 -17.62
N PHE A 12 -12.24 15.51 -18.20
CA PHE A 12 -11.33 16.56 -17.75
C PHE A 12 -12.06 17.89 -17.91
N SER A 13 -12.49 18.50 -16.81
CA SER A 13 -12.83 19.91 -16.78
C SER A 13 -11.84 20.59 -15.85
N SER A 14 -10.81 21.20 -16.45
CA SER A 14 -9.96 22.17 -15.78
C SER A 14 -10.67 23.51 -15.87
N GLY A 15 -11.28 23.93 -14.76
CA GLY A 15 -11.88 25.25 -14.63
C GLY A 15 -10.99 26.13 -13.76
N GLU A 16 -10.34 27.13 -14.37
CA GLU A 16 -9.66 28.21 -13.65
C GLU A 16 -10.70 29.24 -13.21
N ARG A 17 -10.83 29.48 -11.89
CA ARG A 17 -11.25 30.79 -11.33
C ARG A 17 -10.65 31.00 -9.94
N SER A 18 -10.03 32.17 -9.78
CA SER A 18 -9.58 32.77 -8.52
C SER A 18 -10.74 33.56 -7.91
N ASP A 19 -11.12 33.27 -6.66
CA ASP A 19 -11.17 34.28 -5.60
C ASP A 19 -11.32 33.64 -4.21
N ASN A 20 -10.80 34.35 -3.21
CA ASN A 20 -10.49 33.94 -1.86
C ASN A 20 -11.73 33.65 -1.00
N ASP A 21 -12.04 32.37 -0.79
CA ASP A 21 -12.82 31.89 0.36
C ASP A 21 -12.25 30.50 0.70
N SER A 22 -11.75 30.30 1.92
CA SER A 22 -11.25 29.01 2.36
C SER A 22 -12.42 28.06 2.59
N VAL A 23 -12.98 27.56 1.49
CA VAL A 23 -13.82 26.37 1.49
C VAL A 23 -12.96 25.27 2.11
N PRO A 24 -13.40 24.57 3.16
CA PRO A 24 -12.74 23.33 3.51
C PRO A 24 -12.84 22.47 2.26
N VAL A 25 -11.73 22.29 1.55
CA VAL A 25 -11.61 21.29 0.51
C VAL A 25 -11.87 19.99 1.27
N MET A 26 -13.12 19.55 1.24
CA MET A 26 -13.50 18.23 1.67
C MET A 26 -12.84 17.36 0.63
N ARG A 27 -11.56 17.02 0.87
CA ARG A 27 -10.92 15.93 0.17
C ARG A 27 -11.86 14.76 0.43
N ILE A 28 -12.63 14.41 -0.59
CA ILE A 28 -13.29 13.11 -0.65
C ILE A 28 -12.11 12.15 -0.48
N GLY A 29 -11.96 11.64 0.74
CA GLY A 29 -10.81 10.82 1.09
C GLY A 29 -10.71 9.75 0.04
N GLN A 30 -9.59 9.72 -0.70
CA GLN A 30 -9.39 8.70 -1.71
C GLN A 30 -9.37 7.38 -0.95
N ASN A 31 -10.48 6.65 -0.96
CA ASN A 31 -10.67 5.41 -0.20
C ASN A 31 -9.70 4.31 -0.64
N LEU A 32 -8.85 4.57 -1.63
CA LEU A 32 -7.87 3.68 -2.20
C LEU A 32 -6.62 4.49 -2.57
N LEU A 33 -5.47 4.08 -2.08
CA LEU A 33 -4.16 4.59 -2.48
C LEU A 33 -3.29 3.40 -2.90
N MET A 34 -2.72 3.47 -4.11
CA MET A 34 -1.89 2.41 -4.66
C MET A 34 -0.50 2.95 -4.98
N SER A 35 0.50 2.28 -4.45
CA SER A 35 1.91 2.56 -4.68
C SER A 35 2.57 1.35 -5.32
N VAL A 36 3.24 1.56 -6.45
CA VAL A 36 3.93 0.50 -7.21
C VAL A 36 5.43 0.71 -7.10
N TYR A 37 6.13 -0.36 -6.70
CA TYR A 37 7.58 -0.40 -6.52
C TYR A 37 8.16 -1.47 -7.43
N HIS A 38 9.18 -1.13 -8.20
CA HIS A 38 9.90 -2.12 -8.99
C HIS A 38 11.13 -2.56 -8.23
N ILE A 39 11.24 -3.87 -8.00
CA ILE A 39 12.40 -4.48 -7.35
C ILE A 39 12.98 -5.57 -8.22
N LYS A 40 14.26 -5.87 -8.02
CA LYS A 40 14.94 -6.96 -8.73
C LYS A 40 15.01 -8.19 -7.83
N ILE A 41 14.31 -9.25 -8.23
CA ILE A 41 14.34 -10.55 -7.55
C ILE A 41 15.14 -11.51 -8.44
N GLY A 42 16.42 -11.72 -8.10
CA GLY A 42 17.34 -12.49 -8.95
C GLY A 42 17.63 -11.78 -10.27
N SER A 43 17.29 -12.40 -11.41
CA SER A 43 17.46 -11.82 -12.75
C SER A 43 16.21 -11.11 -13.30
N GLN A 44 15.08 -11.16 -12.60
CA GLN A 44 13.80 -10.60 -13.07
C GLN A 44 13.45 -9.31 -12.32
N CYS A 45 12.94 -8.33 -13.04
CA CYS A 45 12.26 -7.17 -12.46
C CYS A 45 10.83 -7.59 -12.08
N GLN A 46 10.40 -7.27 -10.87
CA GLN A 46 9.09 -7.60 -10.34
C GLN A 46 8.45 -6.33 -9.81
N ALA A 47 7.18 -6.09 -10.16
CA ALA A 47 6.38 -5.03 -9.58
C ALA A 47 5.76 -5.49 -8.25
N ILE A 48 5.93 -4.69 -7.20
CA ILE A 48 5.23 -4.80 -5.93
C ILE A 48 4.20 -3.68 -5.90
N THR A 49 2.93 -4.05 -5.75
CA THR A 49 1.86 -3.09 -5.51
C THR A 49 1.44 -3.16 -4.06
N VAL A 50 1.58 -2.04 -3.37
CA VAL A 50 1.05 -1.82 -2.03
C VAL A 50 -0.20 -0.98 -2.16
N THR A 51 -1.29 -1.45 -1.58
CA THR A 51 -2.61 -0.81 -1.68
C THR A 51 -3.15 -0.57 -0.29
N TRP A 52 -3.24 0.70 0.08
CA TRP A 52 -3.98 1.15 1.24
C TRP A 52 -5.41 1.44 0.83
N TYR A 53 -6.36 1.09 1.67
CA TYR A 53 -7.74 1.46 1.45
C TYR A 53 -8.43 1.77 2.76
N LYS A 54 -9.39 2.69 2.68
CA LYS A 54 -10.14 3.21 3.81
C LYS A 54 -11.62 3.10 3.48
N ASN A 55 -12.37 2.51 4.38
CA ASN A 55 -13.83 2.59 4.40
C ASN A 55 -14.28 3.38 5.64
N PHE A 56 -15.56 3.71 5.74
CA PHE A 56 -16.11 4.49 6.86
C PHE A 56 -15.73 3.99 8.26
N LEU A 57 -15.46 2.70 8.40
CA LEU A 57 -15.17 2.09 9.71
C LEU A 57 -13.68 1.79 9.92
N LEU A 58 -12.91 1.55 8.85
CA LEU A 58 -11.68 0.75 8.93
C LEU A 58 -10.69 1.06 7.82
N HIS A 59 -9.41 0.99 8.15
CA HIS A 59 -8.28 0.97 7.22
C HIS A 59 -7.85 -0.47 6.90
N GLY A 60 -7.32 -0.67 5.70
CA GLY A 60 -6.80 -1.96 5.23
C GLY A 60 -5.56 -1.79 4.36
N LEU A 61 -4.82 -2.90 4.26
CA LEU A 61 -3.60 -3.02 3.48
C LEU A 61 -3.70 -4.26 2.60
N SER A 62 -3.24 -4.14 1.36
CA SER A 62 -2.97 -5.26 0.47
C SER A 62 -1.58 -5.10 -0.14
N VAL A 63 -0.84 -6.20 -0.20
CA VAL A 63 0.44 -6.29 -0.92
C VAL A 63 0.29 -7.35 -2.00
N SER A 64 0.75 -7.06 -3.20
CA SER A 64 0.83 -8.01 -4.31
C SER A 64 2.17 -7.89 -5.01
N VAL A 65 2.73 -9.01 -5.45
CA VAL A 65 3.94 -9.08 -6.28
C VAL A 65 3.50 -9.65 -7.64
N ASP A 66 3.93 -9.02 -8.74
CA ASP A 66 3.63 -9.30 -10.15
C ASP A 66 3.02 -10.66 -10.49
N HIS A 67 1.93 -10.69 -11.28
CA HIS A 67 1.03 -11.79 -11.75
C HIS A 67 0.71 -12.99 -10.82
N TYR A 68 1.61 -13.40 -9.92
CA TYR A 68 1.38 -14.21 -8.75
C TYR A 68 0.63 -13.39 -7.71
N CYS A 69 -0.68 -13.25 -7.88
CA CYS A 69 -1.59 -12.55 -6.98
C CYS A 69 -1.57 -13.15 -5.55
N CYS A 70 -0.49 -12.90 -4.80
CA CYS A 70 -0.38 -13.18 -3.39
C CYS A 70 -1.05 -12.03 -2.65
N LYS A 71 -2.35 -11.83 -2.91
CA LYS A 71 -3.13 -10.77 -2.26
C LYS A 71 -3.09 -10.99 -0.76
N VAL A 72 -2.32 -10.17 -0.05
CA VAL A 72 -2.36 -10.12 1.42
C VAL A 72 -3.46 -9.16 1.80
N GLU A 73 -4.73 -9.54 1.65
CA GLU A 73 -5.81 -8.70 2.16
C GLU A 73 -5.81 -8.73 3.68
N LEU A 74 -5.40 -7.63 4.31
CA LEU A 74 -5.77 -7.37 5.70
C LEU A 74 -7.24 -6.96 5.69
N LYS A 75 -8.13 -7.94 5.91
CA LYS A 75 -9.56 -7.68 5.95
C LYS A 75 -9.88 -6.73 7.10
N PRO A 76 -10.77 -5.74 6.88
CA PRO A 76 -11.11 -4.72 7.87
C PRO A 76 -11.52 -5.30 9.24
N TRP A 77 -12.18 -6.46 9.26
CA TRP A 77 -12.86 -7.00 10.44
C TRP A 77 -11.95 -7.64 11.51
N PHE A 78 -10.67 -7.88 11.23
CA PHE A 78 -9.75 -8.48 12.21
C PHE A 78 -8.76 -7.44 12.75
N PHE A 79 -9.21 -6.66 13.74
CA PHE A 79 -8.34 -5.86 14.64
C PHE A 79 -7.15 -6.64 15.25
N TRP A 80 -7.15 -7.96 15.10
CA TRP A 80 -6.22 -8.93 15.69
C TRP A 80 -4.97 -9.20 14.82
N ARG A 81 -4.94 -8.77 13.55
CA ARG A 81 -3.76 -8.94 12.67
C ARG A 81 -3.15 -7.61 12.23
N LYS A 82 -3.16 -6.62 13.14
CA LYS A 82 -2.42 -5.37 12.92
C LYS A 82 -0.91 -5.61 12.82
N GLU A 83 -0.40 -6.71 13.36
CA GLU A 83 0.94 -7.21 13.08
C GLU A 83 0.90 -8.62 12.50
N GLY A 84 1.95 -9.02 11.79
CA GLY A 84 2.10 -10.38 11.32
C GLY A 84 3.11 -10.53 10.20
N SER A 85 3.18 -11.75 9.67
CA SER A 85 3.94 -12.05 8.47
C SER A 85 3.19 -13.03 7.56
N LYS A 86 3.53 -13.00 6.27
CA LYS A 86 3.07 -13.96 5.27
C LYS A 86 4.20 -14.26 4.31
N ARG A 87 4.55 -15.54 4.23
CA ARG A 87 5.54 -16.07 3.29
C ARG A 87 4.88 -16.65 2.06
N PHE A 88 5.50 -16.45 0.90
CA PHE A 88 5.18 -17.12 -0.34
C PHE A 88 6.45 -17.27 -1.20
N VAL A 89 6.33 -17.91 -2.36
CA VAL A 89 7.45 -18.13 -3.27
C VAL A 89 7.16 -17.45 -4.60
N VAL A 90 8.12 -16.67 -5.09
CA VAL A 90 8.07 -16.02 -6.42
C VAL A 90 9.33 -16.43 -7.18
N ASN A 91 9.15 -17.06 -8.35
CA ASN A 91 10.25 -17.53 -9.19
C ASN A 91 11.30 -18.38 -8.43
N GLY A 92 10.85 -19.24 -7.51
CA GLY A 92 11.73 -20.10 -6.70
C GLY A 92 12.45 -19.40 -5.54
N LYS A 93 12.25 -18.08 -5.35
CA LYS A 93 12.79 -17.33 -4.22
C LYS A 93 11.74 -17.15 -3.15
N SER A 94 12.16 -17.19 -1.90
CA SER A 94 11.29 -16.94 -0.76
C SER A 94 10.99 -15.45 -0.65
N VAL A 95 9.71 -15.08 -0.53
CA VAL A 95 9.27 -13.71 -0.31
C VAL A 95 8.44 -13.67 0.96
N ASP A 96 8.87 -12.83 1.91
CA ASP A 96 8.20 -12.61 3.18
C ASP A 96 7.66 -11.18 3.22
N VAL A 97 6.36 -11.03 3.50
CA VAL A 97 5.75 -9.74 3.81
C VAL A 97 5.53 -9.71 5.32
N VAL A 98 6.13 -8.75 6.01
CA VAL A 98 6.03 -8.55 7.47
C VAL A 98 5.46 -7.16 7.72
N TRP A 99 4.53 -7.04 8.66
CA TRP A 99 3.90 -5.77 8.96
C TRP A 99 3.68 -5.59 10.46
N ASP A 100 3.74 -4.34 10.92
CA ASP A 100 3.20 -3.88 12.20
C ASP A 100 2.51 -2.53 12.01
N LEU A 101 1.20 -2.53 12.25
CA LEU A 101 0.27 -1.42 12.16
C LEU A 101 -0.43 -1.18 13.50
N LYS A 102 0.05 -1.78 14.61
CA LYS A 102 -0.62 -1.71 15.92
C LYS A 102 -0.77 -0.28 16.41
N ALA A 103 0.29 0.51 16.23
CA ALA A 103 0.38 1.90 16.66
C ALA A 103 0.17 2.91 15.52
N ALA A 104 -0.18 2.43 14.31
CA ALA A 104 -0.28 3.25 13.11
C ALA A 104 -1.25 4.44 13.29
N LYS A 105 -0.78 5.64 12.97
CA LYS A 105 -1.58 6.87 13.00
C LYS A 105 -1.96 7.26 11.58
N PHE A 106 -3.26 7.45 11.33
CA PHE A 106 -3.77 7.75 10.00
C PHE A 106 -4.18 9.21 9.82
N ASP A 107 -4.46 9.95 10.90
CA ASP A 107 -4.81 11.39 10.87
C ASP A 107 -5.88 11.79 9.82
N GLY A 108 -6.80 10.87 9.53
CA GLY A 108 -7.87 11.07 8.54
C GLY A 108 -7.51 10.64 7.12
N GLU A 109 -6.26 10.29 6.83
CA GLU A 109 -5.77 9.83 5.53
C GLU A 109 -5.99 8.32 5.31
N THR A 110 -5.77 7.85 4.08
CA THR A 110 -5.94 6.45 3.69
C THR A 110 -4.72 5.59 4.01
N GLU A 111 -3.52 6.18 3.96
CA GLU A 111 -2.30 5.54 4.43
C GLU A 111 -1.88 6.07 5.80
N PRO A 112 -1.16 5.28 6.60
CA PRO A 112 -0.65 5.76 7.88
C PRO A 112 0.47 6.79 7.67
N GLN A 113 0.44 7.82 8.51
CA GLN A 113 1.42 8.91 8.55
C GLN A 113 2.61 8.59 9.45
N SER A 114 2.43 7.74 10.48
CA SER A 114 3.51 7.37 11.41
C SER A 114 3.18 6.11 12.22
N ASN A 115 4.19 5.62 12.95
CA ASN A 115 4.16 4.49 13.89
C ASN A 115 3.76 3.15 13.26
N TYR A 116 4.29 2.88 12.06
CA TYR A 116 4.05 1.60 11.38
C TYR A 116 5.28 1.13 10.61
N TYR A 117 5.30 -0.17 10.26
CA TYR A 117 6.14 -0.65 9.17
C TYR A 117 5.44 -1.70 8.30
N VAL A 118 5.82 -1.74 7.03
CA VAL A 118 5.59 -2.86 6.11
C VAL A 118 6.92 -3.19 5.45
N ALA A 119 7.45 -4.37 5.71
CA ALA A 119 8.71 -4.85 5.16
C ALA A 119 8.45 -6.02 4.21
N ILE A 120 9.14 -6.00 3.07
CA ILE A 120 9.15 -7.10 2.12
C ILE A 120 10.58 -7.60 2.06
N LEU A 121 10.75 -8.90 2.26
CA LEU A 121 12.04 -9.57 2.26
C LEU A 121 12.07 -10.60 1.14
N CYS A 122 13.21 -10.69 0.45
CA CYS A 122 13.50 -11.77 -0.49
C CYS A 122 14.68 -12.56 0.04
N ASP A 123 14.53 -13.87 0.25
CA ASP A 123 15.58 -14.73 0.82
C ASP A 123 16.20 -14.14 2.11
N GLN A 124 15.34 -13.59 2.99
CA GLN A 124 15.67 -12.93 4.26
C GLN A 124 16.35 -11.55 4.14
N GLU A 125 16.54 -11.01 2.93
CA GLU A 125 17.04 -9.66 2.71
C GLU A 125 15.89 -8.67 2.50
N VAL A 126 15.89 -7.54 3.21
CA VAL A 126 14.87 -6.49 3.06
C VAL A 126 15.04 -5.78 1.71
N VAL A 127 14.02 -5.87 0.85
CA VAL A 127 14.00 -5.27 -0.49
C VAL A 127 13.08 -4.05 -0.59
N LEU A 128 12.11 -3.94 0.32
CA LEU A 128 11.27 -2.75 0.48
C LEU A 128 10.92 -2.58 1.96
N LEU A 129 11.07 -1.37 2.49
CA LEU A 129 10.60 -0.99 3.81
C LEU A 129 9.77 0.29 3.68
N LEU A 130 8.54 0.24 4.19
CA LEU A 130 7.64 1.38 4.30
C LEU A 130 7.39 1.70 5.77
N GLY A 131 7.25 2.98 6.10
CA GLY A 131 6.99 3.45 7.45
C GLY A 131 8.23 3.87 8.22
N ASP A 132 8.00 4.32 9.44
CA ASP A 132 8.93 4.98 10.35
C ASP A 132 9.20 4.17 11.62
N LEU A 133 8.42 3.11 11.87
CA LEU A 133 8.60 2.24 13.03
C LEU A 133 9.87 1.43 12.83
N LYS A 134 10.97 1.92 13.40
CA LYS A 134 12.21 1.15 13.54
C LYS A 134 11.90 -0.05 14.43
N LYS A 135 11.89 -1.24 13.86
CA LYS A 135 11.99 -2.45 14.66
C LYS A 135 13.38 -2.39 15.29
N GLU A 136 13.48 -2.18 16.59
CA GLU A 136 14.74 -2.24 17.34
C GLU A 136 15.31 -3.65 17.26
N CYS A 137 15.91 -3.99 16.14
CA CYS A 137 16.56 -5.25 15.85
C CYS A 137 17.69 -4.91 14.89
N ILE A 138 18.75 -4.28 15.40
CA ILE A 138 20.18 -4.40 15.02
C ILE A 138 20.92 -3.40 15.93
N GLN A 139 21.26 -3.84 17.15
CA GLN A 139 22.59 -3.76 17.77
C GLN A 139 22.44 -4.20 19.23
N GLU A 140 23.08 -5.31 19.57
CA GLU A 140 23.89 -5.57 20.77
C GLU A 140 24.42 -7.02 20.62
N ASP A 141 25.03 -7.32 19.46
CA ASP A 141 26.08 -8.34 19.39
C ASP A 141 27.39 -7.57 19.64
N GLY A 142 27.79 -7.47 20.91
CA GLY A 142 28.90 -6.59 21.28
C GLY A 142 29.25 -6.50 22.76
N LEU A 143 29.21 -7.61 23.50
CA LEU A 143 30.08 -7.81 24.67
C LEU A 143 30.31 -9.29 24.96
#